data_AF-A0A0F8WMJ4-F1
#
_entry.id   AF-A0A0F8WMJ4-F1
#
_cell.length_a   1.000
_cell.length_b   1.000
_cell.length_c   1.000
_cell.angle_alpha   90.00
_cell.angle_beta   90.00
_cell.angle_gamma   90.00
#
_symmetry.space_group_name_H-M   'P 1'
#
loop_
_entity.id
_entity.type
_entity.pdbx_description
1 polymer ?
#
loop_
_entity_poly.entity_id
_entity_poly.type
_entity_poly.pdbx_seq_one_letter_code
_entity_poly.pdbx_strand_id
1 'polypeptide(L)'
;MASTGSFLFDPNLAVICDEAVERAGMNLQEITGEHIISIRRSAGFLLSSWSNRGHRQWTFEQIEHTVTPGEVSFDLPVGTIEVQTAVVRRNGVDTEIYPISREDYLILHDKNLIGRPDRYFVDRRRDTDIGVNQVQVFFWLAGENDTDILIFNVYKQIQ
;
A
#
# COMPACT_ATOMS: atom_id res chain seq x y z
N MET A 1 17.45 -10.70 38.61
CA MET A 1 18.89 -10.66 38.31
C MET A 1 19.04 -10.30 36.83
N ALA A 2 20.03 -9.48 36.50
CA ALA A 2 20.10 -8.60 35.33
C ALA A 2 19.95 -9.28 33.95
N SER A 3 19.19 -8.66 33.04
CA SER A 3 19.27 -8.92 31.60
C SER A 3 20.54 -8.27 31.06
N THR A 4 21.57 -9.07 30.82
CA THR A 4 22.83 -8.61 30.21
C THR A 4 22.56 -8.09 28.80
N GLY A 5 22.96 -6.84 28.58
CA GLY A 5 22.73 -6.09 27.35
C GLY A 5 23.34 -6.75 26.11
N SER A 6 22.55 -6.74 25.04
CA SER A 6 22.90 -7.04 23.64
C SER A 6 23.73 -8.30 23.39
N PHE A 7 23.07 -9.35 22.91
CA PHE A 7 23.70 -10.36 22.06
C PHE A 7 23.84 -9.74 20.66
N LEU A 8 24.96 -9.06 20.37
CA LEU A 8 25.21 -8.60 19.00
C LEU A 8 25.61 -9.84 18.18
N PHE A 9 24.63 -10.43 17.51
CA PHE A 9 24.87 -11.53 16.57
C PHE A 9 25.50 -10.96 15.30
N ASP A 10 26.83 -10.92 15.26
CA ASP A 10 27.63 -10.45 14.13
C ASP A 10 28.76 -11.45 13.80
N PRO A 11 28.41 -12.66 13.29
CA PRO A 11 29.43 -13.63 12.87
C PRO A 11 30.17 -13.12 11.64
N ASN A 12 31.49 -13.28 11.64
CA ASN A 12 32.32 -13.00 10.46
C ASN A 12 31.88 -13.89 9.28
N LEU A 13 32.01 -13.39 8.05
CA LEU A 13 31.68 -14.08 6.81
C LEU A 13 32.27 -15.49 6.74
N ALA A 14 33.48 -15.69 7.26
CA ALA A 14 34.11 -17.02 7.32
C ALA A 14 33.27 -18.02 8.14
N VAL A 15 32.79 -17.61 9.32
CA VAL A 15 31.94 -18.44 10.19
C VAL A 15 30.58 -18.73 9.55
N ILE A 16 30.03 -17.76 8.80
CA ILE A 16 28.79 -17.96 8.04
C ILE A 16 28.98 -18.97 6.92
N CYS A 17 30.13 -18.93 6.22
CA CYS A 17 30.46 -19.89 5.18
C CYS A 17 30.64 -21.30 5.75
N ASP A 18 31.32 -21.44 6.88
CA ASP A 18 31.53 -22.72 7.56
C ASP A 18 30.19 -23.35 7.99
N GLU A 19 29.32 -22.58 8.66
CA GLU A 19 27.97 -23.02 9.04
C GLU A 19 27.11 -23.40 7.83
N ALA A 20 27.21 -22.67 6.72
CA ALA A 20 26.45 -22.97 5.50
C ALA A 20 26.86 -24.31 4.87
N VAL A 21 28.15 -24.65 4.93
CA VAL A 21 28.68 -25.92 4.40
C VAL A 21 28.30 -27.09 5.31
N GLU A 22 28.36 -26.91 6.64
CA GLU A 22 27.89 -27.91 7.60
C GLU A 22 26.39 -28.21 7.42
N ARG A 23 25.56 -27.18 7.23
CA ARG A 23 24.13 -27.34 6.94
C ARG A 23 23.86 -28.02 5.60
N ALA A 24 24.75 -27.85 4.63
CA ALA A 24 24.68 -28.56 3.35
C ALA A 24 25.18 -30.03 3.46
N GLY A 25 25.68 -30.46 4.63
CA GLY A 25 26.10 -31.82 4.91
C GLY A 25 27.53 -32.15 4.48
N MET A 26 28.36 -31.14 4.24
CA MET A 26 29.77 -31.32 3.86
C MET A 26 30.68 -31.05 5.06
N ASN A 27 31.73 -31.88 5.19
CA ASN A 27 32.72 -31.72 6.26
C ASN A 27 33.64 -30.52 5.98
N LEU A 28 33.95 -29.73 7.00
CA LEU A 28 34.84 -28.55 6.88
C LEU A 28 36.22 -28.89 6.32
N GLN A 29 36.71 -30.13 6.55
CA GLN A 29 38.01 -30.60 6.09
C GLN A 29 38.05 -30.90 4.58
N GLU A 30 36.89 -31.07 3.93
CA GLU A 30 36.76 -31.35 2.50
C GLU A 30 36.60 -30.06 1.66
N ILE A 31 36.58 -28.90 2.31
CA ILE A 31 36.44 -27.60 1.64
C ILE A 31 37.73 -27.26 0.89
N THR A 32 37.57 -26.94 -0.39
CA THR A 32 38.64 -26.49 -1.29
C THR A 32 38.45 -25.01 -1.65
N GLY A 33 39.49 -24.37 -2.20
CA GLY A 33 39.40 -22.98 -2.65
C GLY A 33 38.31 -22.74 -3.70
N GLU A 34 38.00 -23.73 -4.54
CA GLU A 34 36.93 -23.63 -5.54
C GLU A 34 35.54 -23.59 -4.89
N HIS A 35 35.33 -24.36 -3.83
CA HIS A 35 34.10 -24.33 -3.05
C HIS A 35 33.88 -22.94 -2.41
N ILE A 36 34.94 -22.30 -1.89
CA ILE A 36 34.87 -20.95 -1.32
C ILE A 36 34.48 -19.92 -2.40
N ILE A 37 35.05 -20.01 -3.60
CA ILE A 37 34.69 -19.11 -4.72
C ILE A 37 33.22 -19.31 -5.12
N SER A 38 32.74 -20.55 -5.15
CA SER A 38 31.34 -20.88 -5.45
C SER A 38 30.37 -20.33 -4.39
N ILE A 39 30.68 -20.51 -3.11
CA ILE A 39 29.89 -19.99 -1.97
C ILE A 39 29.79 -18.46 -2.04
N ARG A 40 30.90 -17.78 -2.29
CA ARG A 40 30.89 -16.31 -2.41
C ARG A 40 30.00 -15.84 -3.57
N ARG A 41 30.01 -16.57 -4.69
CA ARG A 41 29.18 -16.26 -5.86
C ARG A 41 27.69 -16.52 -5.59
N SER A 42 27.35 -17.65 -4.97
CA SER A 42 25.95 -17.96 -4.62
C SER A 42 25.39 -16.99 -3.59
N ALA A 43 26.19 -16.62 -2.57
CA ALA A 43 25.83 -15.57 -1.61
C ALA A 43 25.57 -14.24 -2.31
N GLY A 44 26.41 -13.86 -3.29
CA GLY A 44 26.19 -12.66 -4.11
C GLY A 44 24.86 -12.68 -4.86
N PHE A 45 24.50 -13.81 -5.47
CA PHE A 45 23.20 -13.96 -6.15
C PHE A 45 22.02 -13.87 -5.17
N LEU A 46 22.12 -14.50 -3.99
CA LEU A 46 21.08 -14.43 -2.97
C LEU A 46 20.89 -12.99 -2.45
N LEU A 47 21.97 -12.33 -2.04
CA LEU A 47 21.93 -10.96 -1.54
C LEU A 47 21.46 -9.95 -2.60
N SER A 48 21.84 -10.15 -3.87
CA SER A 48 21.32 -9.34 -4.98
C SER A 48 19.82 -9.57 -5.18
N SER A 49 19.34 -10.82 -5.11
CA SER A 49 17.91 -11.11 -5.19
C SER A 49 17.11 -10.49 -4.04
N TRP A 50 17.67 -10.44 -2.84
CA TRP A 50 17.04 -9.83 -1.66
C TRP A 50 17.07 -8.32 -1.71
N SER A 51 18.16 -7.72 -2.20
CA SER A 51 18.21 -6.28 -2.48
C SER A 51 17.16 -5.85 -3.51
N ASN A 52 16.83 -6.72 -4.47
CA ASN A 52 15.81 -6.48 -5.47
C ASN A 52 14.38 -6.79 -5.00
N ARG A 53 14.21 -7.53 -3.89
CA ARG A 53 12.94 -7.69 -3.18
C ARG A 53 12.81 -6.58 -2.15
N GLY A 54 12.60 -5.36 -2.64
CA GLY A 54 12.27 -4.24 -1.77
C GLY A 54 11.03 -4.52 -0.94
N HIS A 55 10.97 -3.97 0.28
CA HIS A 55 9.75 -4.03 1.08
C HIS A 55 8.63 -3.27 0.36
N ARG A 56 7.61 -4.00 -0.09
CA ARG A 56 6.42 -3.40 -0.68
C ARG A 56 5.57 -2.82 0.45
N GLN A 57 5.76 -1.53 0.74
CA GLN A 57 5.02 -0.82 1.79
C GLN A 57 3.56 -0.54 1.43
N TRP A 58 3.17 -0.74 0.17
CA TRP A 58 1.83 -0.41 -0.33
C TRP A 58 1.30 -1.48 -1.30
N THR A 59 0.00 -1.74 -1.22
CA THR A 59 -0.74 -2.58 -2.16
C THR A 59 -1.75 -1.75 -2.93
N PHE A 60 -2.19 -2.28 -4.07
CA PHE A 60 -3.28 -1.72 -4.84
C PHE A 60 -4.57 -2.45 -4.44
N GLU A 61 -5.62 -1.71 -4.11
CA GLU A 61 -6.91 -2.26 -3.69
C GLU A 61 -8.03 -1.52 -4.42
N GLN A 62 -9.04 -2.26 -4.86
CA GLN A 62 -10.28 -1.70 -5.40
C GLN A 62 -11.30 -1.63 -4.27
N ILE A 63 -11.88 -0.46 -4.08
CA ILE A 63 -12.91 -0.18 -3.09
C ILE A 63 -14.19 0.13 -3.82
N GLU A 64 -15.29 -0.46 -3.38
CA GLU A 64 -16.62 -0.21 -3.90
C GLU A 64 -17.45 0.44 -2.80
N HIS A 65 -18.11 1.55 -3.12
CA HIS A 65 -19.00 2.28 -2.22
C HIS A 65 -20.34 2.49 -2.91
N THR A 66 -21.43 2.00 -2.33
CA THR A 66 -22.78 2.28 -2.83
C THR A 66 -23.20 3.66 -2.36
N VAL A 67 -23.52 4.53 -3.31
CA VAL A 67 -23.95 5.91 -3.03
C VAL A 67 -25.33 5.88 -2.41
N THR A 68 -25.56 6.70 -1.38
CA THR A 68 -26.88 6.94 -0.80
C THR A 68 -27.44 8.32 -1.23
N PRO A 69 -28.78 8.49 -1.31
CA PRO A 69 -29.40 9.74 -1.68
C PRO A 69 -28.98 10.91 -0.79
N GLY A 70 -28.47 11.98 -1.41
CA GLY A 70 -28.00 13.17 -0.70
C GLY A 70 -26.63 13.02 -0.04
N GLU A 71 -25.96 11.87 -0.19
CA GLU A 71 -24.57 11.71 0.24
C GLU A 71 -23.65 12.59 -0.60
N VAL A 72 -22.66 13.21 0.02
CA VAL A 72 -21.67 14.10 -0.62
C VAL A 72 -20.23 13.69 -0.34
N SER A 73 -20.03 12.80 0.63
CA SER A 73 -18.72 12.35 1.08
C SER A 73 -18.79 11.00 1.74
N PHE A 74 -17.72 10.21 1.60
CA PHE A 74 -17.55 8.95 2.31
C PHE A 74 -16.07 8.76 2.68
N ASP A 75 -15.84 7.89 3.67
CA ASP A 75 -14.52 7.60 4.18
C ASP A 75 -13.90 6.38 3.48
N LEU A 76 -12.67 6.52 3.00
CA LEU A 76 -11.90 5.40 2.47
C LEU A 76 -11.36 4.53 3.62
N PRO A 77 -11.02 3.26 3.38
CA PRO A 77 -10.37 2.42 4.37
C PRO A 77 -9.12 3.07 4.95
N VAL A 78 -8.96 2.88 6.26
CA VAL A 78 -7.76 3.27 7.00
C VAL A 78 -6.49 2.79 6.30
N GLY A 79 -5.47 3.65 6.26
CA GLY A 79 -4.20 3.35 5.60
C GLY A 79 -4.22 3.57 4.09
N THR A 80 -5.32 4.09 3.53
CA THR A 80 -5.30 4.60 2.15
C THR A 80 -4.31 5.77 2.05
N ILE A 81 -3.43 5.70 1.05
CA ILE A 81 -2.41 6.69 0.75
C ILE A 81 -2.94 7.65 -0.32
N GLU A 82 -3.50 7.08 -1.38
CA GLU A 82 -3.91 7.83 -2.57
C GLU A 82 -4.95 7.09 -3.40
N VAL A 83 -5.79 7.85 -4.12
CA VAL A 83 -6.72 7.37 -5.14
C VAL A 83 -6.08 7.56 -6.51
N GLN A 84 -6.03 6.49 -7.32
CA GLN A 84 -5.49 6.49 -8.68
C GLN A 84 -6.57 6.78 -9.72
N THR A 85 -7.65 6.00 -9.69
CA THR A 85 -8.76 6.12 -10.65
C THR A 85 -10.09 5.93 -9.94
N ALA A 86 -11.12 6.58 -10.46
CA ALA A 86 -12.49 6.49 -9.95
C ALA A 86 -13.47 6.32 -11.10
N VAL A 87 -14.44 5.42 -10.94
CA VAL A 87 -15.55 5.26 -11.88
C VAL A 87 -16.87 5.17 -11.11
N VAL A 88 -17.95 5.66 -11.70
CA VAL A 88 -19.32 5.39 -11.26
C VAL A 88 -19.90 4.31 -12.14
N ARG A 89 -20.36 3.22 -11.52
CA ARG A 89 -21.05 2.12 -12.18
C ARG A 89 -22.55 2.29 -11.99
N ARG A 90 -23.29 2.40 -13.11
CA ARG A 90 -24.77 2.40 -13.15
C ARG A 90 -25.23 1.39 -14.17
N ASN A 91 -26.08 0.44 -13.77
CA ASN A 91 -26.61 -0.62 -14.65
C ASN A 91 -25.51 -1.41 -15.40
N GLY A 92 -24.36 -1.64 -14.76
CA GLY A 92 -23.22 -2.35 -15.35
C GLY A 92 -22.39 -1.55 -16.36
N VAL A 93 -22.67 -0.25 -16.53
CA VAL A 93 -21.86 0.66 -17.34
C VAL A 93 -21.00 1.52 -16.43
N ASP A 94 -19.69 1.50 -16.67
CA ASP A 94 -18.70 2.26 -15.91
C ASP A 94 -18.44 3.59 -16.62
N THR A 95 -18.63 4.69 -15.89
CA THR A 95 -18.34 6.05 -16.35
C THR A 95 -17.22 6.63 -15.50
N GLU A 96 -16.19 7.17 -16.13
CA GLU A 96 -15.06 7.79 -15.43
C GLU A 96 -15.50 9.04 -14.64
N ILE A 97 -14.94 9.19 -13.44
CA ILE A 97 -15.12 10.36 -12.58
C ILE A 97 -13.77 11.07 -12.49
N TYR A 98 -13.77 12.39 -12.67
CA TYR A 98 -12.53 13.16 -12.73
C TYR A 98 -12.12 13.74 -11.37
N PRO A 99 -10.83 13.71 -11.02
CA PRO A 99 -10.35 14.42 -9.84
C PRO A 99 -10.45 15.94 -10.05
N ILE A 100 -10.84 16.66 -9.02
CA ILE A 100 -10.79 18.12 -8.94
C ILE A 100 -10.01 18.55 -7.71
N SER A 101 -9.44 19.76 -7.76
CA SER A 101 -8.68 20.30 -6.63
C SER A 101 -9.62 20.70 -5.47
N ARG A 102 -9.06 20.82 -4.26
CA ARG A 102 -9.80 21.34 -3.10
C ARG A 102 -10.30 22.77 -3.34
N GLU A 103 -9.51 23.58 -4.05
CA GLU A 103 -9.85 24.96 -4.36
C GLU A 103 -11.02 25.04 -5.34
N ASP A 104 -10.97 24.25 -6.41
CA ASP A 104 -12.07 24.16 -7.37
C ASP A 104 -13.36 23.70 -6.67
N TYR A 105 -13.25 22.69 -5.79
CA TYR A 105 -14.39 22.24 -5.00
C TYR A 105 -14.93 23.32 -4.04
N LEU A 106 -14.06 24.18 -3.49
CA LEU A 106 -14.46 25.25 -2.59
C LEU A 106 -15.27 26.34 -3.31
N ILE A 107 -14.96 26.61 -4.58
CA ILE A 107 -15.61 27.64 -5.40
C ILE A 107 -17.01 27.19 -5.87
N LEU A 108 -17.30 25.89 -5.84
CA LEU A 108 -18.61 25.37 -6.20
C LEU A 108 -19.71 25.89 -5.26
N HIS A 109 -20.73 26.50 -5.86
CA HIS A 109 -21.77 27.22 -5.13
C HIS A 109 -22.72 26.32 -4.34
N ASP A 110 -23.20 25.24 -4.96
CA ASP A 110 -24.17 24.31 -4.36
C ASP A 110 -23.65 22.87 -4.31
N LYS A 111 -23.08 22.50 -3.17
CA LYS A 111 -22.51 21.16 -2.93
C LYS A 111 -23.56 20.06 -2.75
N ASN A 112 -24.82 20.43 -2.61
CA ASN A 112 -25.92 19.51 -2.40
C ASN A 112 -26.75 19.28 -3.67
N LEU A 113 -26.31 19.84 -4.81
CA LEU A 113 -26.96 19.62 -6.09
C LEU A 113 -27.03 18.12 -6.38
N ILE A 114 -28.23 17.58 -6.56
CA ILE A 114 -28.44 16.14 -6.73
C ILE A 114 -28.14 15.73 -8.16
N GLY A 115 -27.42 14.63 -8.34
CA GLY A 115 -27.14 14.05 -9.65
C GLY A 115 -26.25 12.81 -9.58
N ARG A 116 -25.81 12.35 -10.75
CA ARG A 116 -24.78 11.32 -10.82
C ARG A 116 -23.42 11.96 -10.53
N PRO A 117 -22.62 11.44 -9.57
CA PRO A 117 -21.29 11.98 -9.30
C PRO A 117 -20.40 12.02 -10.55
N ASP A 118 -19.85 13.19 -10.87
CA ASP A 118 -19.01 13.42 -12.06
C ASP A 118 -17.55 13.75 -11.71
N ARG A 119 -17.33 14.35 -10.53
CA ARG A 119 -16.03 14.78 -10.04
C ARG A 119 -15.86 14.42 -8.59
N TYR A 120 -14.61 14.28 -8.16
CA TYR A 120 -14.28 14.05 -6.75
C TYR A 120 -13.03 14.82 -6.32
N PHE A 121 -12.94 15.17 -5.04
CA PHE A 121 -11.69 15.58 -4.42
C PHE A 121 -11.39 14.70 -3.21
N VAL A 122 -10.10 14.53 -2.93
CA VAL A 122 -9.63 13.71 -1.82
C VAL A 122 -9.12 14.62 -0.71
N ASP A 123 -9.72 14.54 0.48
CA ASP A 123 -9.21 15.14 1.69
C ASP A 123 -8.33 14.14 2.45
N ARG A 124 -7.02 14.41 2.48
CA ARG A 124 -6.06 13.64 3.27
C ARG A 124 -6.01 14.24 4.67
N ARG A 125 -6.92 13.80 5.54
CA ARG A 125 -6.95 14.23 6.92
C ARG A 125 -6.15 13.26 7.78
N ARG A 126 -5.26 13.78 8.61
CA ARG A 126 -4.76 13.00 9.74
C ARG A 126 -5.81 13.11 10.82
N ASP A 127 -6.49 12.02 11.14
CA ASP A 127 -7.41 12.02 12.27
C ASP A 127 -6.57 12.09 13.55
N THR A 128 -6.67 13.23 14.23
CA THR A 128 -5.92 13.52 15.47
C THR A 128 -6.42 12.74 16.67
N ASP A 129 -7.63 12.15 16.63
CA ASP A 129 -8.22 11.46 17.78
C ASP A 129 -7.80 9.97 17.86
N ILE A 130 -7.54 9.34 16.71
CA ILE A 130 -7.14 7.91 16.64
C ILE A 130 -5.65 7.76 16.25
N GLY A 131 -5.01 8.85 15.80
CA GLY A 131 -3.61 8.84 15.37
C GLY A 131 -3.39 8.09 14.06
N VAL A 132 -4.44 7.92 13.25
CA VAL A 132 -4.42 7.14 12.01
C VAL A 132 -4.69 8.04 10.80
N ASN A 133 -4.10 7.69 9.66
CA ASN A 133 -4.36 8.38 8.39
C ASN A 133 -5.74 7.95 7.86
N GLN A 134 -6.69 8.89 7.87
CA GLN A 134 -8.06 8.68 7.42
C GLN A 134 -8.29 9.57 6.19
N VAL A 135 -8.51 8.94 5.04
CA VAL A 135 -8.72 9.67 3.79
C VAL A 135 -10.22 9.73 3.53
N GLN A 136 -10.74 10.94 3.35
CA GLN A 136 -12.14 11.18 3.04
C GLN A 136 -12.26 11.64 1.59
N VAL A 137 -13.23 11.10 0.86
CA VAL A 137 -13.53 11.50 -0.51
C VAL A 137 -14.82 12.29 -0.50
N PHE A 138 -14.78 13.44 -1.16
CA PHE A 138 -15.95 14.25 -1.42
C PHE A 138 -16.19 14.26 -2.92
N PHE A 139 -17.45 14.19 -3.30
CA PHE A 139 -17.84 14.18 -4.71
C PHE A 139 -18.73 15.37 -5.03
N TRP A 140 -18.71 15.77 -6.29
CA TRP A 140 -19.59 16.78 -6.84
C TRP A 140 -20.79 16.08 -7.47
N LEU A 141 -21.97 16.69 -7.27
CA LEU A 141 -23.29 16.09 -7.40
C LEU A 141 -23.56 15.06 -6.31
N ALA A 142 -24.41 15.43 -5.35
CA ALA A 142 -24.87 14.54 -4.29
C ALA A 142 -25.64 13.37 -4.89
N GLY A 143 -25.50 12.19 -4.26
CA GLY A 143 -26.10 10.96 -4.75
C GLY A 143 -27.57 11.10 -5.10
N GLU A 144 -27.93 10.73 -6.33
CA GLU A 144 -29.33 10.72 -6.80
C GLU A 144 -30.10 9.50 -6.28
N ASN A 145 -29.43 8.37 -6.12
CA ASN A 145 -30.04 7.04 -5.97
C ASN A 145 -29.17 6.06 -5.15
N ASP A 146 -29.80 5.01 -4.63
CA ASP A 146 -29.16 3.91 -3.88
C ASP A 146 -28.57 2.79 -4.76
N THR A 147 -28.50 3.00 -6.09
CA THR A 147 -28.09 1.95 -7.04
C THR A 147 -26.72 2.19 -7.66
N ASP A 148 -26.19 3.41 -7.53
CA ASP A 148 -24.91 3.79 -8.12
C ASP A 148 -23.78 3.31 -7.22
N ILE A 149 -22.78 2.67 -7.83
CA ILE A 149 -21.60 2.16 -7.13
C ILE A 149 -20.41 2.98 -7.58
N LEU A 150 -19.77 3.67 -6.64
CA LEU A 150 -18.48 4.31 -6.85
C LEU A 150 -17.38 3.28 -6.64
N ILE A 151 -16.50 3.17 -7.63
CA ILE A 151 -15.39 2.24 -7.61
C ILE A 151 -14.11 3.04 -7.65
N PHE A 152 -13.30 2.89 -6.60
CA PHE A 152 -12.03 3.59 -6.44
C PHE A 152 -10.89 2.60 -6.41
N ASN A 153 -9.90 2.85 -7.25
CA ASN A 153 -8.63 2.17 -7.21
C ASN A 153 -7.66 2.96 -6.35
N VAL A 154 -7.16 2.36 -5.27
CA VAL A 154 -6.36 3.07 -4.27
C VAL A 154 -5.03 2.38 -4.01
N TYR A 155 -4.04 3.19 -3.65
CA TYR A 155 -2.87 2.70 -2.93
C TYR A 155 -3.15 2.69 -1.45
N LYS A 156 -2.93 1.54 -0.83
CA LYS A 156 -3.10 1.33 0.60
C LYS A 156 -1.81 0.82 1.21
N GLN A 157 -1.45 1.33 2.37
CA GLN A 157 -0.31 0.83 3.13
C GLN A 157 -0.57 -0.62 3.56
N ILE A 158 0.43 -1.49 3.39
CA ILE A 158 0.39 -2.84 3.95
C ILE A 158 0.73 -2.71 5.44
N GLN A 159 -0.20 -3.12 6.31
CA GLN A 159 0.03 -3.21 7.76
C GLN A 159 0.93 -4.39 8.12
#